data_AF-A0A067SMY7-F1
#
_entry.id   AF-A0A067SMY7-F1
#
_cell.length_a   1.000
_cell.length_b   1.000
_cell.length_c   1.000
_cell.angle_alpha   90.00
_cell.angle_beta   90.00
_cell.angle_gamma   90.00
#
_symmetry.space_group_name_H-M   'P 1'
#
loop_
_entity.id
_entity.type
_entity.pdbx_description
1 polymer ?
#
loop_
_entity_poly.entity_id
_entity_poly.type
_entity_poly.pdbx_seq_one_letter_code
_entity_poly.pdbx_strand_id
1 'polypeptide(L)'
;MVSGDSFCFRSQTAADNSTFSSTSPSPNLRFLFLEFCQPAFAPNVTELDFGCANASCIRYGFHPFLLSLPSVKTLHTDERTLPYISILQEIIPETMLPMLRRLKLKTCTQVAGRVMTFLQARIDACFPISVLDLTECFIERMPPPIEMLEQINGLSVYWRRRGQDEISYYECGSGTPETLCFLPAPTTNN
;
A
#
# COMPACT_ATOMS: atom_id res chain seq x y z
N MET A 1 12.63 -17.50 -12.33
CA MET A 1 11.73 -17.29 -11.18
C MET A 1 10.31 -17.22 -11.72
N VAL A 2 9.44 -18.12 -11.27
CA VAL A 2 8.04 -18.18 -11.75
C VAL A 2 7.29 -17.00 -11.16
N SER A 3 7.12 -15.95 -11.95
CA SER A 3 6.22 -14.84 -11.66
C SER A 3 4.79 -15.32 -11.90
N GLY A 4 4.26 -16.13 -10.98
CA GLY A 4 2.83 -16.40 -10.92
C GLY A 4 2.17 -15.24 -10.20
N ASP A 5 1.17 -14.61 -10.81
CA ASP A 5 0.33 -13.65 -10.10
C ASP A 5 -0.35 -14.40 -8.96
N SER A 6 0.04 -14.07 -7.73
CA SER A 6 -0.57 -14.61 -6.52
C SER A 6 -1.43 -13.52 -5.92
N PHE A 7 -2.74 -13.76 -5.94
CA PHE A 7 -3.72 -12.86 -5.35
C PHE A 7 -3.98 -13.28 -3.93
N CYS A 8 -3.38 -12.62 -2.94
CA CYS A 8 -3.69 -12.89 -1.54
C CYS A 8 -4.68 -11.84 -1.05
N PHE A 9 -5.97 -12.18 -0.96
CA PHE A 9 -6.93 -11.34 -0.26
C PHE A 9 -6.86 -11.69 1.21
N ARG A 10 -6.34 -10.80 2.05
CA ARG A 10 -6.45 -10.90 3.50
C ARG A 10 -7.37 -9.81 3.99
N SER A 11 -8.46 -10.18 4.66
CA SER A 11 -9.31 -9.25 5.40
C SER A 11 -9.30 -9.56 6.88
N GLN A 12 -9.18 -8.51 7.68
CA GLN A 12 -9.40 -8.58 9.12
C GLN A 12 -10.71 -7.86 9.44
N THR A 13 -11.59 -8.55 10.16
CA THR A 13 -12.84 -7.98 10.69
C THR A 13 -12.63 -7.48 12.11
N ALA A 14 -13.08 -6.26 12.39
CA ALA A 14 -12.92 -5.64 13.71
C ALA A 14 -13.69 -6.37 14.84
N ALA A 15 -14.68 -7.20 14.49
CA ALA A 15 -15.56 -7.85 15.46
C ALA A 15 -14.93 -9.08 16.16
N ASP A 16 -14.00 -9.77 15.50
CA ASP A 16 -13.48 -11.06 15.97
C ASP A 16 -11.99 -11.29 15.65
N ASN A 17 -11.31 -10.31 15.04
CA ASN A 17 -9.95 -10.45 14.50
C ASN A 17 -9.80 -11.62 13.51
N SER A 18 -10.90 -12.15 12.98
CA SER A 18 -10.85 -13.24 12.01
C SER A 18 -10.13 -12.76 10.76
N THR A 19 -9.19 -13.59 10.31
CA THR A 19 -8.41 -13.33 9.11
C THR A 19 -8.90 -14.26 8.02
N PHE A 20 -9.60 -13.73 7.03
CA PHE A 20 -9.93 -14.50 5.83
C PHE A 20 -8.82 -14.31 4.80
N SER A 21 -8.16 -15.39 4.38
CA SER A 21 -7.14 -15.38 3.33
C SER A 21 -7.53 -16.25 2.14
N SER A 22 -7.59 -15.68 0.94
CA SER A 22 -7.72 -16.45 -0.31
C SER A 22 -6.52 -16.19 -1.21
N THR A 23 -5.87 -17.27 -1.66
CA THR A 23 -4.77 -17.24 -2.64
C THR A 23 -5.17 -17.99 -3.91
N SER A 24 -5.35 -17.26 -5.01
CA SER A 24 -5.66 -17.87 -6.32
C SER A 24 -4.50 -17.69 -7.30
N PRO A 25 -3.99 -18.76 -7.93
CA PRO A 25 -3.04 -18.68 -9.03
C PRO A 25 -3.71 -18.52 -10.42
N SER A 26 -5.02 -18.24 -10.51
CA SER A 26 -5.84 -18.39 -11.73
C SER A 26 -6.60 -17.10 -12.15
N PRO A 27 -6.94 -16.95 -13.46
CA PRO A 27 -7.43 -15.70 -14.07
C PRO A 27 -8.89 -15.33 -13.76
N ASN A 28 -9.61 -16.10 -12.95
CA ASN A 28 -11.04 -15.87 -12.68
C ASN A 28 -11.29 -14.89 -11.52
N LEU A 29 -10.47 -13.83 -11.42
CA LEU A 29 -10.59 -12.74 -10.44
C LEU A 29 -11.99 -12.13 -10.39
N ARG A 30 -12.67 -12.12 -11.54
CA ARG A 30 -14.03 -11.60 -11.65
C ARG A 30 -14.99 -12.31 -10.68
N PHE A 31 -14.88 -13.62 -10.48
CA PHE A 31 -15.75 -14.36 -9.57
C PHE A 31 -15.45 -14.03 -8.11
N LEU A 32 -14.15 -13.93 -7.76
CA LEU A 32 -13.72 -13.52 -6.42
C LEU A 32 -14.22 -12.11 -6.09
N PHE A 33 -14.03 -11.14 -6.99
CA PHE A 33 -14.51 -9.78 -6.78
C PHE A 33 -16.03 -9.71 -6.60
N LEU A 34 -16.80 -10.48 -7.38
CA LEU A 34 -18.25 -10.55 -7.22
C LEU A 34 -18.68 -11.19 -5.90
N GLU A 35 -17.95 -12.20 -5.43
CA GLU A 35 -18.19 -12.84 -4.13
C GLU A 35 -17.88 -11.89 -2.97
N PHE A 36 -16.79 -11.12 -3.05
CA PHE A 36 -16.44 -10.14 -2.02
C PHE A 36 -17.33 -8.89 -2.01
N CYS A 37 -18.00 -8.58 -3.12
CA CYS A 37 -19.04 -7.56 -3.16
C CYS A 37 -20.32 -7.97 -2.42
N GLN A 38 -20.38 -9.15 -1.80
CA GLN A 38 -21.53 -9.51 -0.99
C GLN A 38 -21.64 -8.63 0.27
N PRO A 39 -22.85 -8.09 0.57
CA PRO A 39 -23.06 -7.12 1.65
C PRO A 39 -22.61 -7.58 3.05
N ALA A 40 -22.53 -8.89 3.28
CA ALA A 40 -22.20 -9.46 4.58
C ALA A 40 -20.72 -9.28 4.97
N PHE A 41 -19.81 -9.20 3.99
CA PHE A 41 -18.37 -9.17 4.24
C PHE A 41 -17.78 -7.77 4.14
N ALA A 42 -18.20 -7.02 3.13
CA ALA A 42 -17.53 -5.82 2.68
C ALA A 42 -17.43 -4.65 3.70
N PRO A 43 -18.45 -4.35 4.55
CA PRO A 43 -18.37 -3.18 5.44
C PRO A 43 -17.47 -3.38 6.66
N ASN A 44 -17.07 -4.61 6.99
CA ASN A 44 -16.28 -4.90 8.19
C ASN A 44 -14.79 -5.09 7.91
N VAL A 45 -14.38 -5.10 6.65
CA VAL A 45 -12.97 -5.26 6.25
C VAL A 45 -12.21 -3.97 6.54
N THR A 46 -11.27 -4.03 7.48
CA THR A 46 -10.42 -2.88 7.83
C THR A 46 -9.02 -2.93 7.23
N GLU A 47 -8.59 -4.12 6.81
CA GLU A 47 -7.29 -4.32 6.17
C GLU A 47 -7.50 -5.08 4.86
N LEU A 48 -6.83 -4.62 3.82
CA LEU A 48 -6.83 -5.25 2.51
C LEU A 48 -5.39 -5.56 2.12
N ASP A 49 -5.08 -6.84 1.95
CA ASP A 49 -3.90 -7.25 1.20
C ASP A 49 -4.27 -7.43 -0.27
N PHE A 50 -3.58 -6.71 -1.15
CA PHE A 50 -3.78 -6.79 -2.59
C PHE A 50 -2.49 -6.50 -3.34
N GLY A 51 -2.03 -7.47 -4.13
CA GLY A 51 -0.90 -7.31 -5.04
C GLY A 51 -1.33 -7.62 -6.47
N CYS A 52 -1.01 -6.74 -7.39
CA CYS A 52 -1.24 -6.93 -8.82
C CYS A 52 -0.03 -6.42 -9.61
N ALA A 53 0.66 -7.35 -10.27
CA ALA A 53 1.87 -7.06 -11.04
C ALA A 53 1.58 -6.65 -12.49
N ASN A 54 0.39 -6.96 -13.02
CA ASN A 54 0.05 -6.75 -14.42
C ASN A 54 -1.26 -5.98 -14.63
N ALA A 55 -1.36 -5.24 -15.73
CA ALA A 55 -2.56 -4.47 -16.03
C ALA A 55 -3.84 -5.34 -16.19
N SER A 56 -3.66 -6.64 -16.45
CA SER A 56 -4.78 -7.58 -16.58
C SER A 56 -5.57 -7.79 -15.30
N CYS A 57 -4.99 -7.67 -14.09
CA CYS A 57 -5.80 -7.81 -12.87
C CYS A 57 -6.77 -6.66 -12.61
N ILE A 58 -6.61 -5.52 -13.29
CA ILE A 58 -7.52 -4.37 -13.19
C ILE A 58 -8.63 -4.44 -14.24
N ARG A 59 -8.46 -5.28 -15.27
CA ARG A 59 -9.50 -5.56 -16.24
C ARG A 59 -10.51 -6.49 -15.58
N TYR A 60 -11.71 -5.97 -15.33
CA TYR A 60 -12.91 -6.66 -14.83
C TYR A 60 -13.02 -6.83 -13.30
N GLY A 61 -13.93 -6.06 -12.70
CA GLY A 61 -14.40 -6.28 -11.32
C GLY A 61 -13.52 -5.71 -10.21
N PHE A 62 -12.35 -5.13 -10.55
CA PHE A 62 -11.49 -4.53 -9.52
C PHE A 62 -12.09 -3.25 -8.93
N HIS A 63 -12.71 -2.38 -9.75
CA HIS A 63 -13.30 -1.15 -9.23
C HIS A 63 -14.55 -1.37 -8.35
N PRO A 64 -15.55 -2.22 -8.71
CA PRO A 64 -16.69 -2.47 -7.83
C PRO A 64 -16.24 -3.11 -6.52
N PHE A 65 -15.18 -3.91 -6.56
CA PHE A 65 -14.56 -4.49 -5.38
C PHE A 65 -13.92 -3.43 -4.47
N LEU A 66 -13.15 -2.48 -4.99
CA LEU A 66 -12.61 -1.41 -4.15
C LEU A 66 -13.71 -0.49 -3.59
N LEU A 67 -14.78 -0.26 -4.35
CA LEU A 67 -15.95 0.51 -3.89
C LEU A 67 -16.76 -0.22 -2.81
N SER A 68 -16.77 -1.56 -2.83
CA SER A 68 -17.48 -2.33 -1.81
C SER A 68 -16.76 -2.36 -0.46
N LEU A 69 -15.52 -1.88 -0.37
CA LEU A 69 -14.67 -1.92 0.83
C LEU A 69 -14.47 -0.54 1.47
N PRO A 70 -15.52 0.17 1.91
CA PRO A 70 -15.40 1.54 2.40
C PRO A 70 -14.60 1.65 3.71
N SER A 71 -14.57 0.59 4.51
CA SER A 71 -13.98 0.56 5.85
C SER A 71 -12.49 0.23 5.89
N VAL A 72 -11.86 -0.04 4.74
CA VAL A 72 -10.44 -0.37 4.66
C VAL A 72 -9.61 0.83 5.12
N LYS A 73 -8.82 0.63 6.17
CA LYS A 73 -7.90 1.59 6.77
C LYS A 73 -6.45 1.32 6.39
N THR A 74 -6.11 0.05 6.15
CA THR A 74 -4.76 -0.40 5.78
C THR A 74 -4.78 -1.13 4.45
N LEU A 75 -3.95 -0.69 3.49
CA LEU A 75 -3.72 -1.39 2.24
C LEU A 75 -2.30 -1.96 2.23
N HIS A 76 -2.17 -3.29 2.18
CA HIS A 76 -0.91 -3.97 1.93
C HIS A 76 -0.80 -4.23 0.43
N THR A 77 0.25 -3.72 -0.20
CA THR A 77 0.39 -3.83 -1.65
C THR A 77 1.83 -3.74 -2.12
N ASP A 78 2.01 -3.97 -3.41
CA ASP A 78 3.25 -3.73 -4.14
C ASP A 78 3.17 -2.33 -4.78
N GLU A 79 4.26 -1.58 -4.83
CA GLU A 79 4.27 -0.24 -5.44
C GLU A 79 3.84 -0.26 -6.91
N ARG A 80 3.97 -1.42 -7.58
CA ARG A 80 3.52 -1.61 -8.97
C ARG A 80 2.00 -1.55 -9.12
N THR A 81 1.25 -1.78 -8.05
CA THR A 81 -0.21 -1.79 -8.06
C THR A 81 -0.81 -0.39 -7.97
N LEU A 82 -0.13 0.55 -7.32
CA LEU A 82 -0.63 1.91 -7.06
C LEU A 82 -1.05 2.70 -8.31
N PRO A 83 -0.27 2.71 -9.42
CA PRO A 83 -0.66 3.46 -10.61
C PRO A 83 -2.01 3.03 -11.17
N TYR A 84 -2.37 1.75 -11.02
CA TYR A 84 -3.65 1.27 -11.52
C TYR A 84 -4.83 1.69 -10.65
N ILE A 85 -4.63 1.81 -9.33
CA ILE A 85 -5.63 2.38 -8.44
C ILE A 85 -5.83 3.86 -8.78
N SER A 86 -4.74 4.61 -9.02
CA SER A 86 -4.81 6.01 -9.46
C SER A 86 -5.58 6.16 -10.77
N ILE A 87 -5.25 5.37 -11.80
CA ILE A 87 -5.96 5.39 -13.09
C ILE A 87 -7.46 5.12 -12.91
N LEU A 88 -7.83 4.15 -12.07
CA LEU A 88 -9.24 3.88 -11.79
C LEU A 88 -9.93 5.06 -11.12
N GLN A 89 -9.26 5.75 -10.19
CA GLN A 89 -9.82 6.90 -9.49
C GLN A 89 -10.05 8.11 -10.41
N GLU A 90 -9.25 8.26 -11.48
CA GLU A 90 -9.46 9.31 -12.49
C GLU A 90 -10.72 9.07 -13.34
N ILE A 91 -11.10 7.81 -13.53
CA ILE A 91 -12.22 7.42 -14.39
C ILE A 91 -13.54 7.35 -13.59
N ILE A 92 -13.44 7.13 -12.28
CA ILE A 92 -14.58 6.84 -11.40
C ILE A 92 -14.87 8.03 -10.49
N PRO A 93 -16.10 8.57 -10.50
CA PRO A 93 -16.45 9.73 -9.68
C PRO A 93 -16.50 9.40 -8.18
N GLU A 94 -16.83 8.17 -7.81
CA GLU A 94 -16.82 7.72 -6.43
C GLU A 94 -15.39 7.51 -5.90
N THR A 95 -15.15 7.94 -4.66
CA THR A 95 -13.87 7.70 -3.99
C THR A 95 -13.74 6.22 -3.61
N MET A 96 -12.71 5.57 -4.13
CA MET A 96 -12.33 4.22 -3.68
C MET A 96 -11.57 4.28 -2.36
N LEU A 97 -11.85 3.32 -1.46
CA LEU A 97 -11.20 3.20 -0.15
C LEU A 97 -11.15 4.54 0.63
N PRO A 98 -12.31 5.18 0.91
CA PRO A 98 -12.36 6.50 1.54
C PRO A 98 -11.72 6.51 2.94
N MET A 99 -11.71 5.40 3.67
CA MET A 99 -11.12 5.30 5.01
C MET A 99 -9.63 4.93 5.02
N LEU A 100 -9.00 4.75 3.85
CA LEU A 100 -7.60 4.33 3.76
C LEU A 100 -6.67 5.41 4.33
N ARG A 101 -5.93 5.06 5.39
CA ARG A 101 -4.97 5.94 6.09
C ARG A 101 -3.55 5.37 6.17
N ARG A 102 -3.38 4.05 6.03
CA ARG A 102 -2.08 3.37 6.06
C ARG A 102 -1.84 2.63 4.75
N LEU A 103 -0.72 2.94 4.10
CA LEU A 103 -0.20 2.21 2.96
C LEU A 103 1.01 1.40 3.39
N LYS A 104 0.89 0.07 3.36
CA LYS A 104 1.99 -0.84 3.66
C LYS A 104 2.55 -1.44 2.37
N LEU A 105 3.81 -1.16 2.08
CA LEU A 105 4.45 -1.64 0.87
C LEU A 105 5.25 -2.92 1.16
N LYS A 106 5.09 -3.89 0.27
CA LYS A 106 5.88 -5.15 0.25
C LYS A 106 7.19 -4.98 -0.51
N THR A 107 7.26 -3.97 -1.36
CA THR A 107 8.35 -3.68 -2.30
C THR A 107 8.45 -2.17 -2.47
N CYS A 108 9.67 -1.67 -2.71
CA CYS A 108 10.00 -0.24 -2.56
C CYS A 108 11.06 0.21 -3.57
N THR A 109 10.98 -0.29 -4.80
CA THR A 109 12.02 -0.04 -5.80
C THR A 109 11.92 1.33 -6.45
N GLN A 110 10.71 1.93 -6.47
CA GLN A 110 10.42 3.18 -7.17
C GLN A 110 9.53 4.14 -6.34
N VAL A 111 9.92 4.42 -5.09
CA VAL A 111 9.15 5.28 -4.16
C VAL A 111 8.84 6.64 -4.77
N ALA A 112 9.87 7.33 -5.26
CA ALA A 112 9.75 8.72 -5.70
C ALA A 112 8.74 8.95 -6.83
N GLY A 113 8.45 7.91 -7.65
CA GLY A 113 7.47 8.02 -8.73
C GLY A 113 6.09 7.54 -8.30
N ARG A 114 5.92 6.23 -8.19
CA ARG A 114 4.59 5.59 -8.08
C ARG A 114 3.90 5.90 -6.75
N VAL A 115 4.68 5.90 -5.67
CA VAL A 115 4.14 6.13 -4.33
C VAL A 115 3.79 7.60 -4.18
N MET A 116 4.66 8.52 -4.59
CA MET A 116 4.37 9.96 -4.55
C MET A 116 3.13 10.33 -5.36
N THR A 117 3.00 9.86 -6.61
CA THR A 117 1.82 10.13 -7.43
C THR A 117 0.54 9.63 -6.75
N PHE A 118 0.57 8.44 -6.16
CA PHE A 118 -0.59 7.91 -5.45
C PHE A 118 -0.93 8.71 -4.19
N LEU A 119 0.07 9.08 -3.38
CA LEU A 119 -0.13 9.92 -2.19
C LEU A 119 -0.70 11.29 -2.56
N GLN A 120 -0.16 11.93 -3.60
CA GLN A 120 -0.66 13.22 -4.06
C GLN A 120 -2.10 13.15 -4.55
N ALA A 121 -2.42 12.14 -5.37
CA ALA A 121 -3.80 11.93 -5.84
C ALA A 121 -4.80 11.75 -4.68
N ARG A 122 -4.38 11.12 -3.58
CA ARG A 122 -5.18 10.97 -2.37
C ARG A 122 -5.35 12.28 -1.60
N ILE A 123 -4.32 13.12 -1.55
CA ILE A 123 -4.38 14.46 -0.96
C ILE A 123 -5.35 15.34 -1.75
N ASP A 124 -5.21 15.36 -3.08
CA ASP A 124 -6.04 16.16 -3.98
C ASP A 124 -7.52 15.75 -3.91
N ALA A 125 -7.79 14.48 -3.63
CA ALA A 125 -9.12 13.95 -3.40
C ALA A 125 -9.68 14.21 -1.98
N CYS A 126 -8.95 14.90 -1.09
CA CYS A 126 -9.30 15.10 0.33
C CYS A 126 -9.35 13.81 1.19
N PHE A 127 -8.66 12.76 0.76
CA PHE A 127 -8.53 11.50 1.51
C PHE A 127 -7.05 11.13 1.76
N PRO A 128 -6.29 11.99 2.45
CA PRO A 128 -4.85 11.80 2.62
C PRO A 128 -4.53 10.50 3.37
N ILE A 129 -3.41 9.90 2.99
CA ILE A 129 -2.78 8.78 3.70
C ILE A 129 -1.84 9.39 4.73
N SER A 130 -1.97 8.98 5.99
CA SER A 130 -1.18 9.51 7.09
C SER A 130 -0.01 8.60 7.46
N VAL A 131 0.01 7.35 6.98
CA VAL A 131 1.10 6.41 7.27
C VAL A 131 1.58 5.69 6.01
N LEU A 132 2.88 5.80 5.73
CA LEU A 132 3.61 4.98 4.78
C LEU A 132 4.48 3.97 5.55
N ASP A 133 4.16 2.70 5.43
CA ASP A 133 4.81 1.61 6.15
C ASP A 133 5.67 0.78 5.19
N LEU A 134 6.98 0.91 5.31
CA LEU A 134 8.01 0.25 4.52
C LEU A 134 8.69 -0.89 5.30
N THR A 135 8.11 -1.33 6.42
CA THR A 135 8.74 -2.33 7.31
C THR A 135 8.88 -3.72 6.67
N GLU A 136 8.09 -4.01 5.64
CA GLU A 136 8.16 -5.25 4.84
C GLU A 136 8.99 -5.10 3.56
N CYS A 137 9.46 -3.89 3.26
CA CYS A 137 10.27 -3.65 2.07
C CYS A 137 11.70 -4.15 2.28
N PHE A 138 12.17 -5.02 1.38
CA PHE A 138 13.58 -5.39 1.32
C PHE A 138 14.41 -4.25 0.71
N ILE A 139 14.76 -3.28 1.55
CA ILE A 139 15.64 -2.18 1.18
C ILE A 139 17.09 -2.69 1.25
N GLU A 140 17.54 -3.37 0.19
CA GLU A 140 18.93 -3.86 0.11
C GLU A 140 19.95 -2.76 -0.21
N ARG A 141 19.50 -1.73 -0.93
CA ARG A 141 20.28 -0.54 -1.30
C ARG A 141 19.53 0.68 -0.81
N MET A 142 20.29 1.72 -0.47
CA MET A 142 19.79 3.02 -0.03
C MET A 142 18.48 3.35 -0.78
N PRO A 143 17.36 3.59 -0.07
CA PRO A 143 16.10 3.94 -0.68
C PRO A 143 16.28 5.04 -1.71
N PRO A 144 15.44 5.07 -2.76
CA PRO A 144 15.29 6.24 -3.59
C PRO A 144 15.17 7.48 -2.69
N PRO A 145 15.66 8.67 -3.11
CA PRO A 145 15.59 9.87 -2.30
C PRO A 145 14.13 10.13 -1.89
N ILE A 146 13.81 9.75 -0.66
CA ILE A 146 12.48 9.93 -0.06
C ILE A 146 12.35 11.30 0.58
N GLU A 147 13.36 12.16 0.43
CA GLU A 147 13.33 13.59 0.76
C GLU A 147 12.09 14.27 0.16
N MET A 148 11.60 13.77 -0.98
CA MET A 148 10.35 14.26 -1.58
C MET A 148 9.12 14.01 -0.70
N LEU A 149 9.11 13.01 0.18
CA LEU A 149 8.02 12.78 1.13
C LEU A 149 7.92 13.89 2.17
N GLU A 150 9.01 14.62 2.44
CA GLU A 150 9.00 15.76 3.38
C GLU A 150 7.98 16.84 2.98
N GLN A 151 7.63 16.90 1.69
CA GLN A 151 6.62 17.81 1.16
C GLN A 151 5.18 17.46 1.61
N ILE A 152 4.97 16.25 2.15
CA ILE A 152 3.67 15.76 2.62
C ILE A 152 3.61 15.89 4.15
N ASN A 153 3.23 17.08 4.62
CA ASN A 153 3.13 17.37 6.05
C ASN A 153 2.21 16.38 6.79
N GLY A 154 2.70 15.82 7.89
CA GLY A 154 1.96 14.89 8.74
C GLY A 154 1.93 13.44 8.24
N LEU A 155 2.70 13.11 7.18
CA LEU A 155 2.92 11.73 6.77
C LEU A 155 3.94 11.06 7.69
N SER A 156 3.52 10.02 8.41
CA SER A 156 4.43 9.16 9.16
C SER A 156 5.04 8.09 8.26
N VAL A 157 6.35 7.94 8.27
CA VAL A 157 7.08 6.90 7.53
C VAL A 157 7.71 5.92 8.52
N TYR A 158 7.41 4.63 8.35
CA TYR A 158 7.99 3.54 9.14
C TYR A 158 8.86 2.67 8.25
N TRP A 159 10.02 2.22 8.73
CA TRP A 159 10.87 1.29 7.99
C TRP A 159 11.71 0.43 8.92
N ARG A 160 12.27 -0.65 8.38
CA ARG A 160 13.20 -1.52 9.08
C ARG A 160 14.48 -1.67 8.25
N ARG A 161 15.64 -1.47 8.88
CA ARG A 161 16.95 -1.72 8.24
C ARG A 161 17.22 -3.23 8.21
N ARG A 162 17.87 -3.70 7.14
CA ARG A 162 18.23 -5.13 7.02
C ARG A 162 19.12 -5.55 8.19
N GLY A 163 18.75 -6.64 8.86
CA GLY A 163 19.50 -7.18 9.99
C GLY A 163 19.28 -6.45 11.32
N GLN A 164 18.33 -5.51 11.37
CA GLN A 164 17.88 -4.88 12.61
C GLN A 164 16.41 -5.23 12.86
N ASP A 165 16.06 -5.54 14.10
CA ASP A 165 14.66 -5.79 14.49
C ASP A 165 13.89 -4.48 14.74
N GLU A 166 14.63 -3.41 15.06
CA GLU A 166 14.09 -2.09 15.36
C GLU A 166 13.41 -1.45 14.16
N ILE A 167 12.20 -0.93 14.40
CA ILE A 167 11.43 -0.15 13.42
C ILE A 167 11.79 1.32 13.64
N SER A 168 12.34 1.94 12.60
CA SER A 168 12.57 3.38 12.56
C SER A 168 11.30 4.12 12.17
N TYR A 169 11.19 5.36 12.61
CA TYR A 169 10.05 6.26 12.39
C TYR A 169 10.53 7.64 11.98
N TYR A 170 9.78 8.29 11.10
CA TYR A 170 9.92 9.70 10.79
C TYR A 170 8.56 10.33 10.51
N GLU A 171 8.43 11.62 10.80
CA GLU A 171 7.25 12.42 10.50
C GLU A 171 7.61 13.50 9.49
N CYS A 172 7.04 13.41 8.29
CA CYS A 172 7.28 14.37 7.23
C CYS A 172 6.73 15.76 7.60
N GLY A 173 7.53 16.78 7.31
CA GLY A 173 7.28 18.17 7.68
C GLY A 173 7.90 18.58 9.02
N SER A 174 8.70 17.71 9.65
CA SER A 174 9.41 18.02 10.91
C SER A 174 10.64 18.93 10.71
N GLY A 175 11.09 19.15 9.46
CA GLY A 175 12.21 20.01 9.14
C GLY A 175 13.59 19.36 9.33
N THR A 176 13.65 18.02 9.36
CA THR A 176 14.90 17.24 9.46
C THR A 176 14.94 16.12 8.43
N PRO A 177 14.87 16.42 7.12
CA PRO A 177 14.79 15.40 6.07
C PRO A 177 16.04 14.50 6.03
N GLU A 178 17.16 14.90 6.65
CA GLU A 178 18.37 14.09 6.72
C GLU A 178 18.17 12.79 7.51
N THR A 179 17.17 12.72 8.41
CA THR A 179 16.84 11.46 9.10
C THR A 179 16.16 10.44 8.19
N LEU A 180 15.65 10.89 7.05
CA LEU A 180 15.20 10.02 5.96
C LEU A 180 16.37 9.47 5.12
N CYS A 181 17.61 9.92 5.35
CA CYS A 181 18.78 9.34 4.70
C CYS A 181 19.15 8.01 5.39
N PHE A 182 18.89 6.90 4.72
CA PHE A 182 19.22 5.55 5.20
C PHE A 182 20.70 5.21 5.02
N LEU A 183 21.60 6.13 5.35
CA LEU A 183 23.03 5.89 5.25
C LEU A 183 23.41 4.69 6.15
N PRO A 184 24.24 3.76 5.66
CA PRO A 184 24.79 2.73 6.51
C PRO A 184 25.54 3.41 7.66
N ALA A 185 25.49 2.82 8.86
CA ALA A 185 26.35 3.27 9.94
C ALA A 185 27.80 3.26 9.43
N PRO A 186 28.62 4.28 9.76
CA PRO A 186 30.02 4.28 9.33
C PRO A 186 30.66 2.96 9.78
N THR A 187 31.20 2.21 8.83
CA THR A 187 32.00 1.02 9.12
C THR A 187 33.20 1.50 9.94
N THR A 188 33.17 1.27 11.24
CA THR A 188 34.37 1.35 12.08
C THR A 188 35.29 0.24 11.60
N ASN A 189 36.23 0.60 10.73
CA ASN A 189 37.35 -0.26 10.37
C ASN A 189 38.18 -0.46 11.64
N ASN A 190 38.08 -1.65 12.25
CA ASN A 190 39.03 -2.14 13.25
C ASN A 190 40.20 -2.83 12.56
#